data_AF-A0A3B9UV87-F1
#
_entry.id   AF-A0A3B9UV87-F1
#
_cell.length_a   1.000
_cell.length_b   1.000
_cell.length_c   1.000
_cell.angle_alpha   90.00
_cell.angle_beta   90.00
_cell.angle_gamma   90.00
#
_symmetry.space_group_name_H-M   'P 1'
#
loop_
_entity.id
_entity.type
_entity.pdbx_description
1 polymer ?
#
loop_
_entity_poly.entity_id
_entity_poly.type
_entity_poly.pdbx_seq_one_letter_code
_entity_poly.pdbx_strand_id
1 'polypeptide(L)'
;MVKKGELEKFLDIIKVDSYRIKGFFHLEEGWNQVDVVGKNIDYKPCEHKEISQLVFISKIGPNIIKPIRSSWNELIGEKMELKN
;
A
#
# COMPACT_ATOMS: atom_id res chain seq x y z
N MET A 1 12.19 -6.79 -2.80
CA MET A 1 11.55 -5.88 -3.77
C MET A 1 10.21 -6.51 -4.12
N VAL A 2 9.14 -5.73 -4.04
CA VAL A 2 7.78 -6.25 -4.17
C VAL A 2 7.32 -6.18 -5.63
N LYS A 3 6.67 -7.25 -6.11
CA LYS A 3 6.06 -7.24 -7.44
C LYS A 3 4.80 -6.40 -7.45
N LYS A 4 4.54 -5.71 -8.56
CA LYS A 4 3.31 -4.91 -8.73
C LYS A 4 2.06 -5.72 -8.41
N GLY A 5 1.95 -6.95 -8.91
CA GLY A 5 0.80 -7.82 -8.64
C GLY A 5 0.64 -8.27 -7.19
N GLU A 6 1.71 -8.35 -6.40
CA GLU A 6 1.63 -8.64 -4.96
C GLU A 6 1.10 -7.42 -4.20
N LEU A 7 1.59 -6.23 -4.56
CA LEU A 7 1.10 -4.98 -4.01
C LEU A 7 -0.38 -4.75 -4.39
N GLU A 8 -0.78 -5.03 -5.62
CA GLU A 8 -2.18 -4.91 -6.06
C GLU A 8 -3.11 -5.82 -5.26
N LYS A 9 -2.74 -7.09 -5.03
CA LYS A 9 -3.51 -8.00 -4.16
C LYS A 9 -3.66 -7.48 -2.75
N PHE A 10 -2.58 -6.93 -2.19
CA PHE A 10 -2.61 -6.32 -0.87
C PHE A 10 -3.53 -5.09 -0.84
N LEU A 11 -3.39 -4.18 -1.80
CA LEU A 11 -4.23 -2.98 -1.91
C LEU A 11 -5.70 -3.34 -2.14
N ASP A 12 -6.01 -4.41 -2.88
CA ASP A 12 -7.36 -4.89 -3.12
C ASP A 12 -8.08 -5.31 -1.85
N ILE A 13 -7.36 -5.91 -0.90
CA ILE A 13 -7.92 -6.28 0.41
C ILE A 13 -8.17 -5.02 1.25
N ILE A 14 -7.20 -4.11 1.31
CA ILE A 14 -7.25 -2.95 2.22
C ILE A 14 -8.12 -1.81 1.69
N LYS A 15 -8.29 -1.68 0.37
CA LYS A 15 -9.07 -0.58 -0.25
C LYS A 15 -10.56 -0.62 0.11
N VAL A 16 -11.10 -1.80 0.44
CA VAL A 16 -12.50 -1.95 0.87
C VAL A 16 -12.76 -1.10 2.12
N ASP A 17 -11.82 -1.18 3.07
CA ASP A 17 -11.89 -0.49 4.37
C ASP A 17 -11.19 0.88 4.37
N SER A 18 -10.73 1.37 3.21
CA SER A 18 -10.05 2.65 3.06
C SER A 18 -10.85 3.63 2.20
N TYR A 19 -10.87 4.91 2.58
CA TYR A 19 -11.34 5.99 1.71
C TYR A 19 -10.35 6.26 0.58
N ARG A 20 -9.06 6.26 0.94
CA ARG A 20 -7.96 6.51 0.01
C ARG A 20 -6.67 5.88 0.53
N ILE A 21 -5.81 5.45 -0.38
CA ILE A 21 -4.44 5.04 -0.07
C ILE A 21 -3.53 5.86 -0.96
N LYS A 22 -2.46 6.43 -0.41
CA LYS A 22 -1.48 7.20 -1.18
C LYS A 22 -0.07 6.97 -0.71
N GLY A 23 0.87 7.01 -1.63
CA GLY A 23 2.27 7.16 -1.24
C GLY A 23 3.22 6.85 -2.36
N PHE A 24 4.44 6.48 -1.97
CA PHE A 24 5.51 6.12 -2.88
C PHE A 24 5.98 4.72 -2.55
N PHE A 25 6.17 3.90 -3.57
CA PHE A 25 6.53 2.52 -3.38
C PHE A 25 7.57 2.09 -4.41
N HIS A 26 8.62 1.42 -3.95
CA HIS A 26 9.64 0.84 -4.81
C HIS A 26 9.20 -0.55 -5.25
N LEU A 27 8.76 -0.65 -6.51
CA LEU A 27 8.43 -1.90 -7.19
C LEU A 27 9.66 -2.42 -7.94
N GLU A 28 9.61 -3.66 -8.41
CA GLU A 28 10.64 -4.20 -9.32
C GLU A 28 10.82 -3.34 -10.59
N GLU A 29 9.76 -2.66 -11.05
CA GLU A 29 9.76 -1.75 -12.20
C GLU A 29 10.34 -0.35 -11.87
N GLY A 30 10.68 -0.10 -10.60
CA GLY A 30 11.21 1.17 -10.11
C GLY A 30 10.28 1.91 -9.16
N TRP A 31 10.60 3.18 -8.93
CA TRP A 31 9.86 4.05 -8.02
C TRP A 31 8.54 4.52 -8.63
N ASN A 32 7.45 4.28 -7.90
CA ASN A 32 6.12 4.64 -8.32
C ASN A 32 5.38 5.41 -7.22
N GLN A 33 4.69 6.47 -7.60
CA GLN A 33 3.61 7.03 -6.81
C GLN A 33 2.38 6.15 -6.97
N VAL A 34 1.80 5.73 -5.86
CA VAL A 34 0.60 4.90 -5.78
C VAL A 34 -0.55 5.75 -5.26
N ASP A 35 -1.68 5.77 -5.96
CA ASP A 35 -2.92 6.41 -5.51
C ASP A 35 -4.09 5.44 -5.69
N VAL A 36 -4.80 5.16 -4.61
CA VAL A 36 -5.97 4.26 -4.60
C VAL A 36 -7.17 5.05 -4.15
N VAL A 37 -8.17 5.16 -5.03
CA VAL A 37 -9.43 5.86 -4.74
C VAL A 37 -10.60 4.93 -5.05
N GLY A 38 -11.32 4.53 -4.02
CA GLY A 38 -12.41 3.57 -4.15
C GLY A 38 -11.91 2.23 -4.69
N LYS A 39 -12.28 1.89 -5.93
CA LYS A 39 -11.90 0.63 -6.60
C LYS A 39 -10.66 0.76 -7.49
N ASN A 40 -10.26 1.98 -7.82
CA ASN A 40 -9.21 2.25 -8.80
C ASN A 40 -7.85 2.35 -8.12
N ILE A 41 -6.86 1.66 -8.68
CA ILE A 41 -5.46 1.74 -8.30
C ILE A 41 -4.71 2.39 -9.47
N ASP A 42 -4.04 3.51 -9.22
CA ASP A 42 -3.24 4.25 -10.19
C ASP A 42 -1.76 4.22 -9.79
N TYR A 43 -0.90 4.06 -10.79
CA TYR A 43 0.56 4.03 -10.63
C TYR A 43 1.17 5.05 -11.58
N LYS A 44 2.03 5.91 -11.04
CA LYS A 44 2.81 6.87 -11.83
C LYS A 44 4.29 6.75 -11.51
N PRO A 45 5.18 6.64 -12.51
CA PRO A 45 6.62 6.70 -12.26
C PRO A 45 6.97 7.97 -11.50
N CYS A 46 7.89 7.86 -10.54
CA CYS A 46 8.37 9.01 -9.78
C CYS A 46 9.87 8.95 -9.56
N GLU A 47 10.43 10.06 -9.10
CA GLU A 47 11.82 10.12 -8.67
C GLU A 47 12.08 9.21 -7.47
N HIS A 48 13.35 8.84 -7.30
CA HIS A 48 13.85 8.03 -6.20
C HIS A 48 13.42 8.60 -4.84
N LYS A 49 13.00 7.73 -3.91
CA LYS A 49 12.70 8.08 -2.51
C LYS A 49 13.60 7.30 -1.57
N GLU A 50 13.71 7.74 -0.33
CA GLU A 50 14.54 7.06 0.67
C GLU A 50 13.88 5.76 1.17
N ILE A 51 12.56 5.78 1.31
CA ILE A 51 11.77 4.66 1.84
C ILE A 51 10.46 4.50 1.08
N SER A 52 9.99 3.25 0.95
CA SER A 52 8.62 2.97 0.54
C SER A 52 7.68 3.37 1.68
N GLN A 53 6.68 4.20 1.38
CA GLN A 53 5.73 4.68 2.36
C GLN A 53 4.34 4.76 1.73
N LEU A 54 3.35 4.17 2.41
CA LEU A 54 1.94 4.27 2.07
C LEU A 54 1.17 4.87 3.26
N VAL A 55 0.26 5.78 2.95
CA VAL A 55 -0.65 6.45 3.87
C VAL A 55 -2.05 5.94 3.59
N PHE A 56 -2.71 5.42 4.63
CA PHE A 56 -4.04 4.83 4.55
C PHE A 56 -5.03 5.75 5.26
N ILE A 57 -6.00 6.28 4.51
CA ILE A 57 -7.13 7.02 5.08
C ILE A 57 -8.24 6.00 5.36
N SER A 58 -8.31 5.52 6.60
CA SER A 58 -9.19 4.44 7.04
C SER A 58 -10.67 4.86 7.14
N LYS A 59 -11.59 3.97 6.74
CA LYS A 59 -13.05 4.08 7.03
C LYS A 59 -13.41 3.54 8.41
N ILE A 60 -12.66 2.55 8.89
CA ILE A 60 -12.93 1.81 10.13
C ILE A 60 -12.04 2.27 11.30
N GLY A 61 -11.37 3.42 11.13
CA GLY A 61 -10.45 3.97 12.11
C GLY A 61 -9.26 3.03 12.40
N PRO A 62 -8.79 2.94 13.65
CA PRO A 62 -7.65 2.11 14.05
C PRO A 62 -7.83 0.61 13.77
N ASN A 63 -9.07 0.13 13.59
CA ASN A 63 -9.34 -1.28 13.31
C ASN A 63 -8.72 -1.77 12.00
N ILE A 64 -8.32 -0.85 11.09
CA ILE A 64 -7.63 -1.18 9.83
C ILE A 64 -6.21 -1.71 10.03
N ILE A 65 -5.59 -1.44 11.18
CA ILE A 65 -4.20 -1.82 11.49
C ILE A 65 -4.02 -3.34 11.41
N LYS A 66 -4.99 -4.10 11.91
CA LYS A 66 -4.92 -5.57 11.93
C LYS A 66 -5.04 -6.18 10.52
N PRO A 67 -6.03 -5.81 9.69
CA PRO A 67 -6.05 -6.18 8.27
C PRO A 67 -4.77 -5.83 7.53
N ILE A 68 -4.24 -4.60 7.68
CA ILE A 68 -3.00 -4.18 7.02
C ILE A 68 -1.84 -5.11 7.39
N ARG A 69 -1.60 -5.33 8.69
CA ARG A 69 -0.51 -6.21 9.13
C ARG A 69 -0.69 -7.65 8.65
N SER A 70 -1.89 -8.20 8.76
CA SER A 70 -2.17 -9.58 8.38
C SER A 70 -1.96 -9.80 6.89
N SER A 71 -2.58 -8.99 6.05
CA SER A 71 -2.49 -9.11 4.59
C SER A 71 -1.08 -8.80 4.08
N TRP A 72 -0.37 -7.87 4.70
CA TRP A 72 1.03 -7.59 4.36
C TRP A 72 1.93 -8.79 4.64
N ASN A 73 1.83 -9.37 5.83
CA ASN A 73 2.65 -10.52 6.21
C ASN A 73 2.34 -11.77 5.37
N GLU A 74 1.07 -11.97 5.00
CA GLU A 74 0.63 -13.11 4.20
C GLU A 74 1.06 -12.99 2.73
N LEU A 75 0.94 -11.80 2.12
CA LEU A 75 1.16 -11.60 0.69
C LEU A 75 2.58 -11.17 0.33
N ILE A 76 3.24 -10.41 1.19
CA ILE A 76 4.51 -9.73 0.88
C ILE A 76 5.61 -10.19 1.83
N GLY A 77 5.34 -10.25 3.14
CA GLY A 77 6.28 -10.77 4.14
C GLY A 77 7.54 -9.93 4.37
N GLU A 78 7.68 -8.76 3.72
CA GLU A 78 8.79 -7.83 3.95
C GLU A 78 8.61 -7.05 5.27
N LYS A 79 9.71 -6.56 5.84
CA LYS A 79 9.67 -5.75 7.07
C LYS A 79 8.90 -4.46 6.81
N MET A 80 7.86 -4.22 7.60
CA MET A 80 7.01 -3.02 7.52
C MET A 80 6.76 -2.44 8.91
N GLU A 81 6.73 -1.11 9.00
CA GLU A 81 6.42 -0.37 10.22
C GLU A 81 5.13 0.45 10.01
N LEU A 82 4.19 0.36 10.97
CA LEU A 82 3.03 1.26 11.01
C LEU A 82 3.30 2.38 12.00
N LYS A 83 3.10 3.61 11.53
CA LYS A 83 3.08 4.81 12.36
C LYS A 83 1.66 5.38 12.30
N ASN A 84 1.06 5.59 13.46
CA ASN A 84 -0.24 6.24 13.63
C ASN A 84 -0.05 7.70 14.01
#